data_AF-A0A351G1L3-F1
#
_entry.id   AF-A0A351G1L3-F1
#
_cell.length_a   1.000
_cell.length_b   1.000
_cell.length_c   1.000
_cell.angle_alpha   90.00
_cell.angle_beta   90.00
_cell.angle_gamma   90.00
#
_symmetry.space_group_name_H-M   'P 1'
#
loop_
_entity.id
_entity.type
_entity.pdbx_description
1 polymer ?
#
loop_
_entity_poly.entity_id
_entity_poly.type
_entity_poly.pdbx_seq_one_letter_code
_entity_poly.pdbx_strand_id
1 'polypeptide(L)' 'MQRKIVNLPFLAFLAVVLVACASQPTAESPLVGSKAPDFTLDDALGGQVSLSEYQGTPVLLFFHMAVG' A
#
# COMPACT_ATOMS: atom_id res chain seq x y z
N MET A 1 -42.85 7.68 30.17
CA MET A 1 -41.57 7.05 30.54
C MET A 1 -41.03 6.19 29.37
N GLN A 2 -40.80 6.77 28.17
CA GLN A 2 -40.49 6.00 26.93
C GLN A 2 -39.36 6.60 26.05
N ARG A 3 -38.80 7.78 26.41
CA ARG A 3 -37.77 8.47 25.60
C ARG A 3 -36.38 7.83 25.67
N LYS A 4 -36.14 6.90 26.59
CA LYS A 4 -34.83 6.24 26.77
C LYS A 4 -34.61 5.06 25.80
N ILE A 5 -35.69 4.47 25.28
CA ILE A 5 -35.63 3.24 24.46
C ILE A 5 -35.26 3.56 23.00
N VAL A 6 -35.66 4.70 22.45
CA VAL A 6 -35.29 5.14 21.08
C VAL A 6 -33.84 5.64 21.02
N ASN A 7 -33.30 6.16 22.11
CA ASN A 7 -31.93 6.67 22.16
C ASN A 7 -30.88 5.56 22.19
N LEU A 8 -31.21 4.37 22.71
CA LEU A 8 -30.27 3.24 22.81
C LEU A 8 -29.88 2.62 21.46
N PRO A 9 -30.80 2.27 20.53
CA PRO A 9 -30.42 1.73 19.23
C PRO A 9 -29.73 2.78 18.36
N PHE A 10 -30.10 4.06 18.50
CA PHE A 10 -29.45 5.15 17.78
C PHE A 10 -28.00 5.34 18.24
N LEU A 11 -27.74 5.26 19.55
CA LEU A 11 -26.38 5.34 20.09
C LEU A 11 -25.54 4.13 19.70
N ALA A 12 -26.13 2.93 19.67
CA ALA A 12 -25.45 1.72 19.20
C ALA A 12 -25.11 1.81 17.71
N PHE A 13 -26.03 2.30 16.87
CA PHE A 13 -25.79 2.49 15.45
C PHE A 13 -24.69 3.54 15.20
N LEU A 14 -24.72 4.66 15.92
CA LEU A 14 -23.69 5.70 15.84
C LEU A 14 -22.30 5.16 16.21
N ALA A 15 -22.22 4.31 17.24
CA ALA A 15 -20.96 3.69 17.65
C ALA A 15 -20.39 2.76 16.57
N VAL A 16 -21.24 1.98 15.87
CA VAL A 16 -20.82 1.12 14.75
C VAL A 16 -20.27 1.94 13.58
N VAL A 17 -20.94 3.04 13.23
CA VAL A 17 -20.48 3.94 12.16
C VAL A 17 -19.12 4.55 12.50
N LEU A 18 -18.89 4.94 13.75
CA LEU A 18 -17.61 5.51 14.18
C LEU A 18 -16.46 4.49 14.10
N VAL A 19 -16.71 3.21 14.43
CA VAL A 19 -15.69 2.15 14.32
C VAL A 19 -15.37 1.81 12.87
N ALA A 20 -16.35 1.83 11.96
CA ALA A 20 -16.12 1.53 10.55
C ALA A 20 -15.23 2.59 9.84
N CYS A 21 -15.24 3.83 10.33
CA CYS A 21 -14.38 4.90 9.81
C CYS A 21 -12.98 4.92 10.44
N ALA A 22 -12.69 4.03 11.40
CA ALA A 22 -11.35 3.92 11.95
C ALA A 22 -10.42 3.34 10.88
N SER A 23 -9.67 4.21 10.22
CA SER A 23 -8.61 3.85 9.29
C SER A 23 -7.67 2.86 9.96
N GLN A 24 -7.60 1.64 9.42
CA GLN A 24 -6.68 0.61 9.89
C GLN A 24 -5.26 1.17 9.88
N PRO A 25 -4.45 0.89 10.92
CA PRO A 25 -3.03 1.17 10.88
C PRO A 25 -2.48 0.50 9.63
N THR A 26 -2.01 1.30 8.69
CA THR A 26 -1.28 0.79 7.53
C THR A 26 -0.01 0.21 8.11
N ALA A 27 0.06 -1.11 8.25
CA ALA A 27 1.28 -1.78 8.66
C ALA A 27 2.38 -1.24 7.72
N GLU A 28 3.37 -0.56 8.29
CA GLU A 28 4.49 -0.05 7.51
C GLU A 28 5.03 -1.21 6.70
N SER A 29 4.97 -1.08 5.37
CA SER A 29 5.45 -2.13 4.50
C SER A 29 6.93 -2.35 4.85
N PRO A 30 7.36 -3.56 5.23
CA PRO A 30 8.73 -3.83 5.68
C PRO A 30 9.81 -3.57 4.61
N LEU A 31 9.39 -3.10 3.44
CA LEU A 31 10.21 -2.81 2.27
C LEU A 31 10.94 -1.46 2.38
N VAL A 32 10.40 -0.47 3.09
CA VAL A 32 11.02 0.86 3.15
C VAL A 32 12.30 0.81 3.99
N GLY A 33 13.42 1.25 3.42
CA GLY A 33 14.74 1.19 4.07
C GLY A 33 15.45 -0.16 3.93
N SER A 34 14.76 -1.20 3.44
CA SER A 34 15.40 -2.47 3.07
C SER A 34 16.17 -2.32 1.75
N LYS A 35 17.21 -3.15 1.56
CA LYS A 35 17.92 -3.21 0.27
C LYS A 35 16.96 -3.72 -0.81
N ALA A 36 16.89 -3.02 -1.95
CA ALA A 36 16.13 -3.48 -3.10
C ALA A 36 16.67 -4.84 -3.61
N PRO A 37 15.79 -5.79 -4.00
CA PRO A 37 16.22 -7.06 -4.57
C PRO A 37 17.06 -6.87 -5.83
N ASP A 38 18.12 -7.66 -5.99
CA ASP A 38 18.90 -7.68 -7.22
C ASP A 38 18.09 -8.35 -8.34
N PHE A 39 18.13 -7.76 -9.53
CA PHE A 39 17.51 -8.31 -10.74
C PHE A 39 18.27 -7.89 -12.01
N THR A 40 18.07 -8.67 -13.07
CA THR A 40 18.52 -8.39 -14.44
C THR A 40 17.34 -8.59 -15.39
N LEU A 41 17.15 -7.67 -16.33
CA LEU A 41 16.06 -7.71 -17.32
C LEU A 41 16.64 -7.57 -18.73
N ASP A 42 15.91 -8.08 -19.72
CA ASP A 42 16.18 -7.76 -21.13
C ASP A 42 15.86 -6.29 -21.39
N ASP A 43 16.75 -5.61 -22.12
CA ASP A 43 16.51 -4.24 -22.55
C ASP A 43 15.79 -4.17 -23.91
N ALA A 44 15.34 -2.97 -24.28
CA ALA A 44 14.61 -2.75 -25.52
C ALA A 44 15.45 -2.92 -26.80
N LEU A 45 16.78 -3.01 -26.68
CA LEU A 45 17.73 -3.21 -27.77
C LEU A 45 18.20 -4.67 -27.87
N GLY A 46 17.66 -5.57 -27.03
CA GLY A 46 18.03 -6.99 -26.98
C GLY A 46 19.30 -7.26 -26.16
N GLY A 47 19.78 -6.29 -25.39
CA GLY A 47 20.80 -6.47 -24.38
C GLY A 47 20.20 -6.86 -23.02
N GLN A 48 21.03 -6.78 -21.98
CA GLN A 48 20.61 -7.00 -20.61
C GLN A 48 21.01 -5.81 -19.75
N VAL A 49 20.18 -5.51 -18.75
CA VAL A 49 20.43 -4.45 -17.77
C VAL A 49 20.16 -4.97 -16.36
N SER A 50 21.10 -4.74 -15.45
CA SER A 50 21.01 -5.15 -14.04
C SER A 50 20.87 -3.96 -13.11
N LEU A 51 20.14 -4.13 -12.00
CA LEU A 51 20.00 -3.07 -10.99
C LEU A 51 21.36 -2.61 -10.42
N SER A 52 22.32 -3.52 -10.31
CA SER A 52 23.67 -3.27 -9.80
C SER A 52 24.47 -2.27 -10.64
N GLU A 53 24.11 -2.06 -11.91
CA GLU A 53 24.75 -1.08 -12.79
C GLU A 53 24.43 0.37 -12.39
N TYR A 54 23.36 0.59 -11.60
CA TYR A 54 22.90 1.91 -11.16
C TYR A 54 23.31 2.27 -9.72
N GLN A 55 24.27 1.55 -9.13
CA GLN A 55 24.71 1.80 -7.75
C GLN A 55 25.19 3.24 -7.54
N GLY A 56 24.86 3.81 -6.38
CA GLY A 56 25.21 5.18 -6.01
C GLY A 56 24.32 6.26 -6.62
N THR A 57 23.31 5.90 -7.42
CA THR A 57 22.34 6.84 -8.01
C THR A 57 20.93 6.55 -7.50
N PRO A 58 20.08 7.56 -7.24
CA PRO A 58 18.66 7.34 -7.01
C PRO A 58 17.98 6.75 -8.25
N VAL A 59 17.30 5.62 -8.09
CA VAL A 59 16.61 4.91 -9.18
C VAL A 59 15.11 4.86 -8.91
N LEU A 60 14.30 5.16 -9.92
CA LEU A 60 12.85 4.96 -9.90
C LEU A 60 12.50 3.74 -10.75
N LEU A 61 11.91 2.71 -10.12
CA LEU A 61 11.37 1.56 -10.85
C LEU A 61 9.95 1.88 -11.30
N PHE A 62 9.74 1.90 -12.62
CA PHE A 62 8.44 2.13 -13.23
C PHE A 62 7.92 0.83 -13.85
N PHE A 63 6.91 0.25 -13.22
CA PHE A 63 6.24 -0.95 -13.73
C PHE A 63 5.06 -0.53 -14.61
N HIS A 64 5.15 -0.78 -15.91
CA HIS A 64 4.02 -0.61 -16.82
C HIS A 64 3.38 -1.98 -17.11
N MET A 65 2.06 -1.99 -17.25
CA MET A 65 1.35 -3.17 -17.71
C MET A 65 1.37 -3.20 -19.24
N ALA A 66 2.36 -3.88 -19.83
CA ALA A 66 2.24 -4.32 -21.22
C ALA A 66 1.39 -5.59 -21.26
N VAL A 67 0.43 -5.65 -22.19
CA VAL A 67 -0.18 -6.91 -22.60
C VAL A 67 0.92 -7.73 -23.28
N GLY A 68 1.23 -8.89 -22.71
CA GLY A 68 2.31 -9.77 -23.17
C GLY A 68 2.15 -10.26 -24.60
#